data_AF-A0A7C6SIW6-F1
#
_entry.id   AF-A0A7C6SIW6-F1
#
_cell.length_a   1.000
_cell.length_b   1.000
_cell.length_c   1.000
_cell.angle_alpha   90.00
_cell.angle_beta   90.00
_cell.angle_gamma   90.00
#
_symmetry.space_group_name_H-M   'P 1'
#
loop_
_entity.id
_entity.type
_entity.pdbx_description
1 polymer ?
#
loop_
_entity_poly.entity_id
_entity_poly.type
_entity_poly.pdbx_seq_one_letter_code
_entity_poly.pdbx_strand_id
1 'polypeptide(L)'
;MNNKRNETTITSEEIMSILRRYNIGKKPLARLLGWGETTILRYIDGDVPTCEYSKKLRAFLGDPEYYYEILENNHNLITGVAYRKSRKATLETILSSRINCISYYIMNISKGDISTRYLQNILYYSQVFSLALYNKELFAEDCMVNDEYIPYEKQHKRMERNSPYIIQCNCITLTNTEKNFIKEIYDAFSWYGPKAFNEMTKYDRSAIKVTRDQNDNVIFTKDSLKEYYKEVLKKYNISTINEINRYPRMRLREIGERAK
;
A
#
# COMPACT_ATOMS: atom_id res chain seq x y z
N MET A 1 10.43 -6.72 -40.77
CA MET A 1 9.38 -6.18 -39.86
C MET A 1 9.03 -7.20 -38.76
N ASN A 2 9.93 -7.56 -37.85
CA ASN A 2 9.64 -8.64 -36.88
C ASN A 2 10.11 -8.41 -35.43
N ASN A 3 10.23 -7.15 -34.98
CA ASN A 3 10.73 -6.84 -33.63
C ASN A 3 9.71 -6.19 -32.68
N LYS A 4 8.42 -6.07 -33.07
CA LYS A 4 7.37 -5.47 -32.22
C LYS A 4 6.43 -6.47 -31.52
N ARG A 5 6.50 -7.78 -31.81
CA ARG A 5 5.60 -8.80 -31.22
C ARG A 5 6.12 -9.41 -29.91
N ASN A 6 7.41 -9.25 -29.60
CA ASN A 6 8.03 -9.96 -28.48
C ASN A 6 7.88 -9.25 -27.13
N GLU A 7 7.59 -7.95 -27.10
CA GLU A 7 7.45 -7.22 -25.83
C GLU A 7 6.07 -7.36 -25.18
N THR A 8 5.04 -7.84 -25.89
CA THR A 8 3.65 -7.90 -25.39
C THR A 8 3.15 -9.31 -25.05
N THR A 9 3.84 -10.35 -25.54
CA THR A 9 3.43 -11.74 -25.37
C THR A 9 3.98 -12.30 -24.06
N ILE A 10 3.12 -12.92 -23.25
CA ILE A 10 3.60 -13.55 -22.00
C ILE A 10 4.45 -14.78 -22.33
N THR A 11 5.56 -14.93 -21.60
CA THR A 11 6.50 -16.04 -21.73
C THR A 11 6.13 -17.23 -20.83
N SER A 12 6.63 -18.41 -21.17
CA SER A 12 6.46 -19.62 -20.33
C SER A 12 7.02 -19.41 -18.90
N GLU A 13 8.17 -18.74 -18.76
CA GLU A 13 8.75 -18.46 -17.44
C GLU A 13 7.89 -17.48 -16.62
N GLU A 14 7.32 -16.45 -17.26
CA GLU A 14 6.36 -15.55 -16.61
C GLU A 14 5.13 -16.31 -16.11
N ILE A 15 4.58 -17.23 -16.90
CA ILE A 15 3.45 -18.09 -16.47
C ILE A 15 3.87 -18.97 -15.30
N MET A 16 5.05 -19.59 -15.36
CA MET A 16 5.58 -20.42 -14.27
C MET A 16 5.79 -19.63 -12.99
N SER A 17 6.23 -18.37 -13.09
CA SER A 17 6.33 -17.43 -11.96
C SER A 17 4.97 -17.17 -11.30
N ILE A 18 3.90 -16.97 -12.08
CA ILE A 18 2.53 -16.82 -11.57
C ILE A 18 2.11 -18.07 -10.78
N LEU A 19 2.31 -19.27 -11.33
CA LEU A 19 1.94 -20.53 -10.69
C LEU A 19 2.65 -20.72 -9.34
N ARG A 20 3.95 -20.42 -9.29
CA ARG A 20 4.77 -20.48 -8.08
C ARG A 20 4.32 -19.43 -7.06
N ARG A 21 4.22 -18.16 -7.47
CA ARG A 21 3.89 -17.02 -6.61
C ARG A 21 2.54 -17.18 -5.91
N TYR A 22 1.53 -17.65 -6.65
CA TYR A 22 0.17 -17.81 -6.12
C TYR A 22 -0.17 -19.26 -5.75
N ASN A 23 0.83 -20.15 -5.68
CA ASN A 23 0.68 -21.55 -5.31
C ASN A 23 -0.56 -22.22 -5.94
N ILE A 24 -0.73 -22.03 -7.25
CA ILE A 24 -1.88 -22.50 -8.01
C ILE A 24 -1.42 -23.43 -9.13
N GLY A 25 -2.16 -24.52 -9.36
CA GLY A 25 -1.86 -25.45 -10.44
C GLY A 25 -2.30 -24.92 -11.82
N LYS A 26 -1.74 -25.49 -12.90
CA LYS A 26 -2.07 -25.13 -14.30
C LYS A 26 -3.57 -25.22 -14.60
N LYS A 27 -4.19 -26.36 -14.26
CA LYS A 27 -5.63 -26.59 -14.47
C LYS A 27 -6.51 -25.67 -13.60
N PRO A 28 -6.28 -25.54 -12.27
CA PRO A 28 -6.97 -24.55 -11.47
C PRO A 28 -6.86 -23.12 -11.99
N LEU A 29 -5.68 -22.68 -12.44
CA LEU A 29 -5.51 -21.33 -12.99
C LEU A 29 -6.33 -21.13 -14.27
N ALA A 30 -6.32 -22.12 -15.19
CA ALA A 30 -7.14 -22.07 -16.40
C ALA A 30 -8.64 -21.95 -16.05
N ARG A 31 -9.13 -22.79 -15.13
CA ARG A 31 -10.53 -22.76 -14.67
C ARG A 31 -10.90 -21.44 -14.01
N LEU A 32 -10.01 -20.91 -13.15
CA LEU A 32 -10.21 -19.63 -12.48
C LEU A 32 -10.39 -18.48 -13.49
N LEU A 33 -9.73 -18.57 -14.65
CA LEU A 33 -9.82 -17.59 -15.72
C LEU A 33 -11.01 -17.80 -16.67
N GLY A 34 -11.77 -18.88 -16.50
CA GLY A 34 -12.83 -19.29 -17.43
C GLY A 34 -12.29 -19.88 -18.74
N TRP A 35 -11.05 -20.36 -18.74
CA TRP A 35 -10.38 -20.91 -19.93
C TRP A 35 -10.44 -22.43 -19.94
N GLY A 36 -10.27 -23.03 -21.13
CA GLY A 36 -10.11 -24.48 -21.26
C GLY A 36 -8.93 -25.02 -20.44
N GLU A 37 -9.08 -26.17 -19.79
CA GLU A 37 -8.11 -26.69 -18.80
C GLU A 37 -6.69 -26.89 -19.34
N THR A 38 -6.55 -27.13 -20.65
CA THR A 38 -5.26 -27.33 -21.33
C THR A 38 -4.61 -26.03 -21.79
N THR A 39 -5.29 -24.89 -21.72
CA THR A 39 -4.80 -23.61 -22.24
C THR A 39 -3.51 -23.16 -21.57
N ILE A 40 -3.43 -23.19 -20.24
CA ILE A 40 -2.21 -22.81 -19.52
C ILE A 40 -1.06 -23.80 -19.81
N LEU A 41 -1.38 -25.09 -19.96
CA LEU A 41 -0.39 -26.11 -20.30
C LEU A 41 0.22 -25.86 -21.68
N ARG A 42 -0.63 -25.64 -22.69
CA ARG A 42 -0.23 -25.32 -24.07
C ARG A 42 0.74 -24.13 -24.14
N TYR A 43 0.45 -23.06 -23.42
CA TYR A 43 1.33 -21.88 -23.41
C TYR A 43 2.68 -22.13 -22.74
N ILE A 44 2.71 -23.00 -21.74
CA ILE A 44 3.97 -23.42 -21.11
C ILE A 44 4.79 -24.27 -22.09
N ASP A 45 4.12 -25.10 -22.89
CA ASP A 45 4.72 -26.03 -23.86
C ASP A 45 5.11 -25.36 -25.20
N GLY A 46 4.80 -24.07 -25.38
CA GLY A 46 5.30 -23.25 -26.50
C GLY A 46 4.23 -22.65 -27.42
N ASP A 47 2.94 -22.92 -27.19
CA ASP A 47 1.87 -22.26 -27.94
C ASP A 47 1.87 -20.75 -27.65
N VAL A 48 1.67 -19.95 -28.69
CA VAL A 48 1.64 -18.48 -28.58
C VAL A 48 0.29 -18.02 -28.02
N PRO A 49 0.24 -17.39 -26.83
CA PRO A 49 -1.00 -16.85 -26.29
C PRO A 49 -1.52 -15.68 -27.10
N THR A 50 -2.83 -15.46 -27.08
CA THR A 50 -3.42 -14.24 -27.67
C THR A 50 -2.97 -13.01 -26.88
N CYS A 51 -3.11 -11.83 -27.50
CA CYS A 51 -2.82 -10.56 -26.82
C CYS A 51 -3.66 -10.37 -25.56
N GLU A 52 -4.95 -10.73 -25.61
CA GLU A 52 -5.87 -10.65 -24.48
C GLU A 52 -5.41 -11.54 -23.32
N TYR A 53 -5.05 -12.79 -23.61
CA TYR A 53 -4.64 -13.76 -22.59
C TYR A 53 -3.28 -13.37 -21.99
N SER A 54 -2.35 -12.90 -22.81
CA SER A 54 -1.06 -12.35 -22.37
C SER A 54 -1.26 -11.16 -21.44
N LYS A 55 -2.12 -10.21 -21.80
CA LYS A 55 -2.42 -9.04 -20.97
C LYS A 55 -3.00 -9.45 -19.61
N LYS A 56 -3.94 -10.40 -19.59
CA LYS A 56 -4.58 -10.87 -18.36
C LYS A 56 -3.59 -11.55 -17.43
N LEU A 57 -2.74 -12.44 -17.94
CA LEU A 57 -1.73 -13.13 -17.12
C LEU A 57 -0.64 -12.17 -16.64
N ARG A 58 -0.15 -11.25 -17.49
CA ARG A 58 0.86 -10.26 -17.08
C ARG A 58 0.35 -9.32 -16.00
N ALA A 59 -0.94 -9.00 -15.98
CA ALA A 59 -1.52 -8.23 -14.89
C ALA A 59 -1.28 -8.91 -13.52
N PHE A 60 -1.30 -10.25 -13.45
CA PHE A 60 -1.01 -10.97 -12.21
C PHE A 60 0.45 -10.88 -11.76
N LEU A 61 1.40 -10.54 -12.62
CA LEU A 61 2.79 -10.35 -12.22
C LEU A 61 2.98 -9.02 -11.49
N GLY A 62 2.30 -7.97 -11.94
CA GLY A 62 2.41 -6.62 -11.39
C GLY A 62 1.43 -6.33 -10.25
N ASP A 63 0.33 -7.07 -10.17
CA ASP A 63 -0.83 -6.70 -9.36
C ASP A 63 -1.42 -7.92 -8.62
N PRO A 64 -0.89 -8.25 -7.44
CA PRO A 64 -1.40 -9.33 -6.60
C PRO A 64 -2.84 -9.12 -6.10
N GLU A 65 -3.24 -7.86 -5.88
CA GLU A 65 -4.61 -7.49 -5.53
C GLU A 65 -5.59 -7.85 -6.65
N TYR A 66 -5.20 -7.65 -7.92
CA TYR A 66 -5.98 -8.10 -9.09
C TYR A 66 -6.23 -9.59 -9.04
N TYR A 67 -5.17 -10.34 -8.77
CA TYR A 67 -5.25 -11.79 -8.72
C TYR A 67 -6.16 -12.23 -7.57
N TYR A 68 -6.05 -11.58 -6.40
CA TYR A 68 -6.90 -11.85 -5.25
C TYR A 68 -8.38 -11.63 -5.57
N GLU A 69 -8.74 -10.53 -6.25
CA GLU A 69 -10.11 -10.27 -6.67
C GLU A 69 -10.65 -11.35 -7.62
N ILE A 70 -9.86 -11.76 -8.63
CA ILE A 70 -10.24 -12.86 -9.52
C ILE A 70 -10.40 -14.16 -8.74
N LEU A 71 -9.52 -14.43 -7.77
CA LEU A 71 -9.57 -15.61 -6.93
C LEU A 71 -10.85 -15.64 -6.08
N GLU A 72 -11.19 -14.55 -5.41
CA GLU A 72 -12.39 -14.46 -4.56
C GLU A 72 -13.67 -14.53 -5.41
N ASN A 73 -13.71 -13.90 -6.58
CA ASN A 73 -14.88 -13.96 -7.48
C ASN A 73 -15.14 -15.37 -8.05
N ASN A 74 -14.08 -16.12 -8.34
CA ASN A 74 -14.16 -17.38 -9.10
C ASN A 74 -13.76 -18.62 -8.29
N HIS A 75 -13.68 -18.51 -6.95
CA HIS A 75 -13.21 -19.59 -6.08
C HIS A 75 -14.04 -20.88 -6.20
N ASN A 76 -15.33 -20.77 -6.53
CA ASN A 76 -16.24 -21.89 -6.77
C ASN A 76 -15.89 -22.71 -8.03
N LEU A 77 -15.09 -22.18 -8.95
CA LEU A 77 -14.66 -22.87 -10.17
C LEU A 77 -13.50 -23.85 -9.93
N ILE A 78 -12.86 -23.81 -8.76
CA ILE A 78 -11.70 -24.62 -8.39
C ILE A 78 -12.00 -25.44 -7.12
N THR A 79 -11.13 -26.41 -6.81
CA THR A 79 -11.30 -27.19 -5.57
C THR A 79 -11.04 -26.33 -4.33
N GLY A 80 -11.73 -26.61 -3.23
CA GLY A 80 -11.51 -25.88 -1.97
C GLY A 80 -10.07 -25.94 -1.47
N VAL A 81 -9.34 -27.03 -1.74
CA VAL A 81 -7.91 -27.14 -1.42
C VAL A 81 -7.07 -26.19 -2.27
N ALA A 82 -7.33 -26.11 -3.57
CA ALA A 82 -6.62 -25.19 -4.47
C ALA A 82 -6.90 -23.73 -4.09
N TYR A 83 -8.16 -23.38 -3.79
CA TYR A 83 -8.54 -22.05 -3.31
C TYR A 83 -7.79 -21.67 -2.04
N ARG A 84 -7.84 -22.51 -0.99
CA ARG A 84 -7.17 -22.19 0.29
C ARG A 84 -5.66 -22.01 0.14
N LYS A 85 -4.99 -22.88 -0.63
CA LYS A 85 -3.54 -22.76 -0.89
C LYS A 85 -3.20 -21.49 -1.64
N SER A 86 -3.96 -21.19 -2.69
CA SER A 86 -3.70 -20.03 -3.52
C SER A 86 -3.99 -18.74 -2.77
N ARG A 87 -5.13 -18.67 -2.07
CA ARG A 87 -5.52 -17.53 -1.24
C ARG A 87 -4.45 -17.21 -0.20
N LYS A 88 -3.94 -18.22 0.49
CA LYS A 88 -2.86 -18.03 1.47
C LYS A 88 -1.62 -17.40 0.81
N ALA A 89 -1.14 -17.96 -0.30
CA ALA A 89 0.04 -17.46 -1.00
C ALA A 89 -0.16 -16.02 -1.55
N THR A 90 -1.36 -15.72 -2.05
CA THR A 90 -1.72 -14.37 -2.49
C THR A 90 -1.70 -13.37 -1.34
N LEU A 91 -2.28 -13.72 -0.18
CA LEU A 91 -2.28 -12.85 1.00
C LEU A 91 -0.86 -12.64 1.53
N GLU A 92 -0.03 -13.69 1.59
CA GLU A 92 1.40 -13.58 1.96
C GLU A 92 2.16 -12.65 1.01
N THR A 93 1.82 -12.68 -0.29
CA THR A 93 2.39 -11.77 -1.29
C THR A 93 1.95 -10.31 -1.04
N ILE A 94 0.65 -10.07 -0.84
CA ILE A 94 0.11 -8.71 -0.66
C ILE A 94 0.61 -8.10 0.66
N LEU A 95 0.62 -8.89 1.73
CA LEU A 95 1.02 -8.48 3.08
C LEU A 95 2.52 -8.69 3.34
N SER A 96 3.33 -8.85 2.29
CA SER A 96 4.77 -9.12 2.39
C SER A 96 5.56 -7.96 2.99
N SER A 97 5.12 -6.72 2.78
CA SER A 97 5.77 -5.53 3.36
C SER A 97 4.97 -4.93 4.49
N ARG A 98 5.71 -4.34 5.42
CA ARG A 98 5.17 -3.76 6.65
C ARG A 98 4.19 -2.63 6.39
N ILE A 99 4.52 -1.74 5.45
CA ILE A 99 3.64 -0.65 5.02
C ILE A 99 2.32 -1.20 4.47
N ASN A 100 2.30 -2.36 3.80
CA ASN A 100 1.06 -2.95 3.29
C ASN A 100 0.18 -3.45 4.43
N CYS A 101 0.75 -4.13 5.44
CA CYS A 101 0.02 -4.54 6.63
C CYS A 101 -0.66 -3.35 7.33
N ILE A 102 0.05 -2.24 7.44
CA ILE A 102 -0.46 -1.00 8.04
C ILE A 102 -1.54 -0.38 7.17
N SER A 103 -1.32 -0.31 5.84
CA SER A 103 -2.29 0.20 4.89
C SER A 103 -3.62 -0.53 5.00
N TYR A 104 -3.61 -1.87 4.93
CA TYR A 104 -4.81 -2.67 5.08
C TYR A 104 -5.43 -2.54 6.46
N TYR A 105 -4.65 -2.40 7.52
CA TYR A 105 -5.20 -2.18 8.85
C TYR A 105 -5.97 -0.85 8.93
N ILE A 106 -5.41 0.24 8.39
CA ILE A 106 -6.08 1.54 8.30
C ILE A 106 -7.38 1.43 7.49
N MET A 107 -7.35 0.73 6.35
CA MET A 107 -8.54 0.51 5.52
C MET A 107 -9.63 -0.30 6.26
N ASN A 108 -9.24 -1.26 7.10
CA ASN A 108 -10.20 -2.02 7.90
C ASN A 108 -10.86 -1.14 8.97
N ILE A 109 -10.09 -0.32 9.71
CA ILE A 109 -10.67 0.55 10.75
C ILE A 109 -11.51 1.68 10.15
N SER A 110 -11.21 2.12 8.92
CA SER A 110 -12.04 3.06 8.16
C SER A 110 -13.25 2.39 7.47
N LYS A 111 -13.43 1.07 7.61
CA LYS A 111 -14.47 0.30 6.91
C LYS A 111 -14.47 0.48 5.38
N GLY A 112 -13.29 0.73 4.80
CA GLY A 112 -13.14 1.04 3.38
C GLY A 112 -13.49 2.48 2.98
N ASP A 113 -14.03 3.30 3.89
CA ASP A 113 -14.38 4.69 3.63
C ASP A 113 -13.17 5.61 3.89
N ILE A 114 -12.16 5.46 3.04
CA ILE A 114 -10.94 6.26 3.10
C ILE A 114 -10.42 6.51 1.69
N SER A 115 -10.07 7.75 1.39
CA SER A 115 -9.42 8.06 0.12
C SER A 115 -7.94 7.68 0.16
N THR A 116 -7.38 7.40 -1.02
CA THR A 116 -5.95 7.08 -1.19
C THR A 116 -5.03 8.11 -0.56
N ARG A 117 -5.33 9.39 -0.80
CA ARG A 117 -4.56 10.51 -0.26
C ARG A 117 -4.63 10.57 1.27
N TYR A 118 -5.81 10.28 1.83
CA TYR A 118 -5.98 10.23 3.28
C TYR A 118 -5.16 9.08 3.89
N LEU A 119 -5.20 7.89 3.29
CA LEU A 119 -4.37 6.76 3.70
C LEU A 119 -2.88 7.10 3.71
N GLN A 120 -2.37 7.73 2.65
CA GLN A 120 -0.97 8.16 2.55
C GLN A 120 -0.59 9.15 3.66
N ASN A 121 -1.48 10.08 4.00
CA ASN A 121 -1.25 11.00 5.10
C ASN A 121 -1.22 10.28 6.46
N ILE A 122 -2.12 9.33 6.71
CA ILE A 122 -2.09 8.55 7.96
C ILE A 122 -0.81 7.71 8.04
N LEU A 123 -0.35 7.11 6.94
CA LEU A 123 0.94 6.41 6.89
C LEU A 123 2.11 7.34 7.22
N TYR A 124 2.11 8.56 6.66
CA TYR A 124 3.11 9.57 6.95
C TYR A 124 3.13 9.96 8.43
N TYR A 125 1.98 10.33 8.98
CA TYR A 125 1.89 10.71 10.39
C TYR A 125 2.21 9.52 11.33
N SER A 126 1.86 8.30 10.93
CA SER A 126 2.24 7.08 11.65
C SER A 126 3.75 6.89 11.71
N GLN A 127 4.45 7.09 10.60
CA GLN A 127 5.91 6.97 10.56
C GLN A 127 6.58 8.08 11.40
N VAL A 128 6.20 9.35 11.20
CA VAL A 128 6.87 10.48 11.88
C VAL A 128 6.63 10.45 13.39
N PHE A 129 5.43 10.10 13.86
CA PHE A 129 5.17 10.03 15.30
C PHE A 129 5.78 8.80 15.95
N SER A 130 5.93 7.69 15.23
CA SER A 130 6.67 6.52 15.74
C SER A 130 8.14 6.87 15.94
N LEU A 131 8.73 7.58 14.97
CA LEU A 131 10.10 8.07 15.06
C LEU A 131 10.27 9.09 16.19
N ALA A 132 9.35 10.05 16.32
CA ALA A 132 9.47 11.12 17.30
C ALA A 132 9.23 10.67 18.75
N LEU A 133 8.19 9.87 19.00
CA LEU A 133 7.81 9.41 20.34
C LEU A 133 8.65 8.23 20.83
N TYR A 134 8.99 7.29 19.94
CA TYR A 134 9.59 6.01 20.33
C TYR A 134 10.97 5.76 19.72
N ASN A 135 11.50 6.69 18.91
CA ASN A 135 12.75 6.51 18.19
C ASN A 135 12.78 5.20 17.38
N LYS A 136 11.62 4.79 16.86
CA LYS A 136 11.44 3.53 16.15
C LYS A 136 10.77 3.78 14.82
N GLU A 137 11.33 3.23 13.74
CA GLU A 137 10.65 3.20 12.45
C GLU A 137 9.48 2.23 12.47
N LEU A 138 8.37 2.61 11.83
CA LEU A 138 7.19 1.75 11.72
C LEU A 138 7.30 0.80 10.52
N PHE A 139 7.91 1.30 9.43
CA PHE A 139 8.23 0.54 8.22
C PHE A 139 9.51 1.07 7.53
N ALA A 140 10.02 0.28 6.59
CA ALA A 140 11.35 0.46 6.00
C ALA A 140 11.38 1.52 4.90
N GLU A 141 10.28 1.72 4.18
CA GLU A 141 10.18 2.62 3.04
C GLU A 141 10.46 4.07 3.42
N ASP A 142 11.30 4.74 2.62
CA ASP A 142 11.60 6.15 2.79
C ASP A 142 10.40 7.02 2.39
N CYS A 143 10.32 8.21 3.00
CA CYS A 143 9.31 9.21 2.68
C CYS A 143 9.71 9.99 1.41
N MET A 144 9.72 9.28 0.28
CA MET A 144 9.81 9.89 -1.04
C MET A 144 8.46 10.51 -1.42
N VAL A 145 8.50 11.73 -1.96
CA VAL A 145 7.30 12.47 -2.34
C VAL A 145 7.30 12.83 -3.82
N ASN A 146 6.11 12.90 -4.42
CA ASN A 146 5.92 13.39 -5.79
C ASN A 146 5.93 14.93 -5.85
N ASP A 147 5.65 15.50 -7.03
CA ASP A 147 5.60 16.97 -7.24
C ASP A 147 4.52 17.67 -6.40
N GLU A 148 3.44 16.96 -6.05
CA GLU A 148 2.40 17.41 -5.12
C GLU A 148 2.80 17.22 -3.64
N TYR A 149 4.01 16.72 -3.39
CA TYR A 149 4.55 16.35 -2.08
C TYR A 149 3.75 15.27 -1.34
N ILE A 150 3.12 14.38 -2.09
CA ILE A 150 2.36 13.25 -1.54
C ILE A 150 3.33 12.09 -1.28
N PRO A 151 3.43 11.58 -0.03
CA PRO A 151 4.32 10.48 0.29
C PRO A 151 3.77 9.13 -0.13
N TYR A 152 4.67 8.17 -0.32
CA TYR A 152 4.34 6.75 -0.56
C TYR A 152 3.45 6.53 -1.79
N GLU A 153 3.79 7.14 -2.92
CA GLU A 153 3.03 7.05 -4.19
C GLU A 153 2.78 5.59 -4.63
N LYS A 154 3.68 4.66 -4.31
CA LYS A 154 3.47 3.23 -4.61
C LYS A 154 2.22 2.64 -3.94
N GLN A 155 1.77 3.22 -2.83
CA GLN A 155 0.52 2.85 -2.17
C GLN A 155 -0.72 3.46 -2.88
N HIS A 156 -0.53 4.45 -3.76
CA HIS A 156 -1.61 5.14 -4.46
C HIS A 156 -2.31 4.26 -5.51
N LYS A 157 -1.51 3.59 -6.35
CA LYS A 157 -1.98 2.81 -7.50
C LYS A 157 -2.88 1.63 -7.13
N ARG A 158 -2.92 1.25 -5.85
CA ARG A 158 -3.66 0.09 -5.34
C ARG A 158 -5.14 0.36 -5.08
N MET A 159 -5.51 1.59 -4.75
CA MET A 159 -6.86 1.96 -4.29
C MET A 159 -7.78 2.40 -5.45
N GLU A 160 -7.23 2.75 -6.62
CA GLU A 160 -8.01 3.26 -7.76
C GLU A 160 -8.92 2.23 -8.44
N ARG A 161 -8.78 0.94 -8.10
CA ARG A 161 -9.52 -0.15 -8.74
C ARG A 161 -10.92 -0.37 -8.17
N ASN A 162 -11.31 0.37 -7.13
CA ASN A 162 -12.61 0.22 -6.44
C ASN A 162 -12.93 -1.26 -6.11
N SER A 163 -11.91 -2.04 -5.73
CA SER A 163 -12.12 -3.46 -5.45
C SER A 163 -13.01 -3.60 -4.21
N PRO A 164 -14.10 -4.40 -4.26
CA PRO A 164 -14.97 -4.61 -3.10
C PRO A 164 -14.29 -5.47 -2.02
N TYR A 165 -13.13 -6.05 -2.32
CA TYR A 165 -12.43 -6.99 -1.44
C TYR A 165 -11.39 -6.29 -0.57
N ILE A 166 -11.75 -6.02 0.68
CA ILE A 166 -10.81 -5.59 1.71
C ILE A 166 -10.21 -6.82 2.38
N ILE A 167 -8.88 -6.94 2.39
CA ILE A 167 -8.19 -7.99 3.15
C ILE A 167 -8.51 -7.80 4.63
N GLN A 168 -9.07 -8.82 5.26
CA GLN A 168 -9.54 -8.76 6.64
C GLN A 168 -8.40 -8.63 7.67
N CYS A 169 -8.69 -7.93 8.77
CA CYS A 169 -7.78 -7.74 9.91
C CYS A 169 -7.12 -9.01 10.46
N ASN A 170 -7.77 -10.18 10.38
CA ASN A 170 -7.21 -11.45 10.87
C ASN A 170 -6.01 -11.94 10.05
N CYS A 171 -5.87 -11.48 8.81
CA CYS A 171 -4.75 -11.83 7.95
C CYS A 171 -3.52 -10.93 8.22
N ILE A 172 -3.71 -9.84 8.96
CA ILE A 172 -2.72 -8.78 9.15
C ILE A 172 -1.83 -9.07 10.37
N THR A 173 -0.52 -9.09 10.15
CA THR A 173 0.52 -9.34 11.16
C THR A 173 1.02 -8.04 11.80
N LEU A 174 0.17 -7.42 12.64
CA LEU A 174 0.53 -6.28 13.50
C LEU A 174 0.29 -6.66 14.97
N THR A 175 1.19 -6.21 15.87
CA THR A 175 0.99 -6.37 17.31
C THR A 175 -0.16 -5.49 17.81
N ASN A 176 -0.74 -5.81 18.98
CA ASN A 176 -1.80 -4.98 19.57
C ASN A 176 -1.32 -3.55 19.87
N THR A 177 -0.05 -3.40 20.29
CA THR A 177 0.56 -2.09 20.52
C THR A 177 0.62 -1.26 19.23
N GLU A 178 0.99 -1.89 18.11
CA GLU A 178 1.02 -1.21 16.80
C GLU A 178 -0.37 -0.85 16.32
N LYS A 179 -1.32 -1.78 16.45
CA LYS A 179 -2.72 -1.53 16.09
C LYS A 179 -3.28 -0.34 16.86
N ASN A 180 -3.08 -0.31 18.18
CA ASN A 180 -3.51 0.81 19.02
C ASN A 180 -2.81 2.12 18.61
N PHE A 181 -1.49 2.09 18.40
CA PHE A 181 -0.74 3.26 17.97
C PHE A 181 -1.28 3.86 16.66
N ILE A 182 -1.50 3.03 15.64
CA ILE A 182 -2.03 3.46 14.34
C ILE A 182 -3.47 3.97 14.49
N LYS A 183 -4.28 3.32 15.32
CA LYS A 183 -5.66 3.72 15.58
C LYS A 183 -5.74 5.09 16.26
N GLU A 184 -4.91 5.37 17.26
CA GLU A 184 -4.87 6.69 17.93
C GLU A 184 -4.52 7.81 16.94
N ILE A 185 -3.62 7.54 15.99
CA ILE A 185 -3.30 8.49 14.92
C ILE A 185 -4.50 8.65 13.99
N TYR A 186 -5.08 7.56 13.51
CA TYR A 186 -6.27 7.63 12.66
C TYR A 186 -7.39 8.47 13.32
N ASP A 187 -7.70 8.20 14.59
CA ASP A 187 -8.73 8.91 15.35
C ASP A 187 -8.37 10.39 15.55
N ALA A 188 -7.11 10.71 15.86
CA ALA A 188 -6.64 12.09 16.01
C ALA A 188 -6.82 12.92 14.73
N PHE A 189 -6.70 12.32 13.55
CA PHE A 189 -6.85 13.02 12.28
C PHE A 189 -8.23 12.85 11.62
N SER A 190 -9.07 11.91 12.08
CA SER A 190 -10.38 11.57 11.51
C SER A 190 -11.33 12.76 11.31
N TRP A 191 -11.20 13.79 12.14
CA TRP A 191 -12.01 15.01 12.10
C TRP A 191 -11.53 16.07 11.09
N TYR A 192 -10.42 15.82 10.40
CA TYR A 192 -9.76 16.79 9.53
C TYR A 192 -9.87 16.40 8.07
N GLY A 193 -10.36 17.32 7.25
CA GLY A 193 -10.46 17.12 5.80
C GLY A 193 -9.13 17.29 5.06
N PRO A 194 -9.07 16.93 3.76
CA PRO A 194 -7.85 16.98 2.94
C PRO A 194 -7.13 18.34 2.93
N LYS A 195 -7.88 19.45 3.00
CA LYS A 195 -7.31 20.80 3.06
C LYS A 195 -6.45 21.01 4.32
N ALA A 196 -6.94 20.56 5.47
CA ALA A 196 -6.20 20.69 6.73
C ALA A 196 -4.89 19.91 6.68
N PHE A 197 -4.92 18.68 6.18
CA PHE A 197 -3.71 17.89 5.94
C PHE A 197 -2.71 18.61 5.05
N ASN A 198 -3.17 19.13 3.91
CA ASN A 198 -2.30 19.82 2.97
C ASN A 198 -1.62 21.04 3.60
N GLU A 199 -2.36 21.86 4.35
CA GLU A 199 -1.81 23.03 5.03
C GLU A 199 -0.79 22.63 6.12
N MET A 200 -1.08 21.62 6.94
CA MET A 200 -0.15 21.12 7.95
C MET A 200 1.14 20.61 7.30
N THR A 201 1.03 19.71 6.33
CA THR A 201 2.20 19.14 5.63
C THR A 201 3.03 20.21 4.92
N LYS A 202 2.37 21.20 4.28
CA LYS A 202 3.05 22.33 3.63
C LYS A 202 3.77 23.23 4.64
N TYR A 203 3.17 23.45 5.81
CA TYR A 203 3.78 24.23 6.87
C TYR A 203 5.01 23.51 7.43
N ASP A 204 4.87 22.22 7.74
CA ASP A 204 5.92 21.43 8.36
C ASP A 204 7.13 21.29 7.45
N ARG A 205 6.91 20.90 6.19
CA ARG A 205 8.00 20.63 5.23
C ARG A 205 8.90 21.82 4.98
N SER A 206 8.42 23.05 5.14
CA SER A 206 9.23 24.26 4.92
C SER A 206 10.47 24.33 5.81
N ALA A 207 10.46 23.61 6.94
CA ALA A 207 11.52 23.57 7.93
C ALA A 207 12.26 22.22 8.01
N ILE A 208 11.88 21.23 7.19
CA ILE A 208 12.48 19.90 7.21
C ILE A 208 13.54 19.80 6.11
N LYS A 209 14.73 19.31 6.46
CA LYS A 209 15.80 19.05 5.50
C LYS A 209 15.41 17.90 4.56
N VAL A 210 15.70 18.06 3.27
CA VAL A 210 15.43 17.06 2.23
C VAL A 210 16.72 16.62 1.55
N THR A 211 16.70 15.39 1.07
CA THR A 211 17.70 14.84 0.14
C THR A 211 17.03 14.51 -1.19
N ARG A 212 17.82 14.15 -2.21
CA ARG A 212 17.31 13.74 -3.51
C ARG A 212 17.90 12.41 -3.96
N ASP A 213 17.14 11.62 -4.69
CA ASP A 213 17.62 10.39 -5.32
C ASP A 213 18.29 10.66 -6.69
N GLN A 214 18.67 9.58 -7.38
CA GLN A 214 19.30 9.65 -8.69
C GLN A 214 18.37 10.20 -9.80
N ASN A 215 17.06 10.18 -9.57
CA ASN A 215 16.03 10.67 -10.48
C ASN A 215 15.50 12.05 -10.06
N ASP A 216 16.22 12.76 -9.18
CA ASP A 216 15.86 14.06 -8.62
C ASP A 216 14.60 14.06 -7.71
N ASN A 217 14.09 12.89 -7.31
CA ASN A 217 12.94 12.78 -6.42
C ASN A 217 13.28 13.26 -5.01
N VAL A 218 12.39 14.04 -4.40
CA VAL A 218 12.58 14.59 -3.05
C VAL A 218 12.31 13.52 -1.99
N ILE A 219 13.24 13.38 -1.05
CA ILE A 219 13.17 12.43 0.07
C ILE A 219 13.29 13.18 1.39
N PHE A 220 12.33 12.95 2.29
CA PHE A 220 12.45 13.31 3.69
C PHE A 220 13.11 12.15 4.44
N THR A 221 14.36 12.34 4.87
CA THR A 221 15.07 11.30 5.63
C THR A 221 14.38 11.05 6.98
N LYS A 222 14.41 9.81 7.46
CA LYS A 222 13.81 9.45 8.76
C LYS A 222 14.41 10.26 9.91
N ASP A 223 15.70 10.58 9.87
CA ASP A 223 16.34 11.40 10.89
C ASP A 223 15.89 12.87 10.85
N SER A 224 15.78 13.47 9.66
CA SER A 224 15.27 14.84 9.52
C SER A 224 13.81 14.96 9.98
N LEU A 225 12.98 13.97 9.63
CA LEU A 225 11.61 13.88 10.14
C LEU A 225 11.59 13.76 11.66
N LYS A 226 12.38 12.84 12.21
CA LYS A 226 12.46 12.60 13.65
C LYS A 226 12.87 13.85 14.43
N GLU A 227 13.95 14.52 14.01
CA GLU A 227 14.46 15.72 14.67
C GLU A 227 13.41 16.83 14.67
N TYR A 228 12.82 17.11 13.51
CA TYR A 228 11.78 18.13 13.38
C TYR A 228 10.57 17.84 14.26
N TYR A 229 9.98 16.64 14.13
CA TYR A 229 8.76 16.31 14.85
C TYR A 229 9.00 16.17 16.36
N LYS A 230 10.18 15.77 16.82
CA LYS A 230 10.50 15.80 18.26
C LYS A 230 10.39 17.20 18.86
N GLU A 231 10.94 18.21 18.18
CA GLU A 231 10.85 19.60 18.65
C GLU A 231 9.40 20.11 18.62
N VAL A 232 8.62 19.74 17.59
CA VAL A 232 7.21 20.11 17.51
C VAL A 232 6.38 19.46 18.64
N LEU A 233 6.56 18.17 18.87
CA LEU A 233 5.85 17.46 19.94
C LEU A 233 6.21 18.04 21.32
N LYS A 234 7.49 18.38 21.54
CA LYS A 234 7.95 19.07 22.76
C LYS A 234 7.28 20.43 22.91
N LYS A 235 7.22 21.25 21.85
CA LYS A 235 6.54 22.55 21.84
C LYS A 235 5.06 22.42 22.20
N TYR A 236 4.39 21.36 21.74
CA TYR A 236 2.98 21.10 22.01
C TYR A 236 2.72 20.32 23.29
N ASN A 237 3.76 20.03 24.08
CA ASN A 237 3.69 19.20 25.28
C ASN A 237 2.99 17.86 25.01
N ILE A 238 3.42 17.16 23.96
CA ILE A 238 2.96 15.82 23.58
C ILE A 238 4.08 14.84 23.88
N SER A 239 3.86 13.97 24.86
CA SER A 239 4.85 13.02 25.35
C SER A 239 4.47 11.56 25.08
N THR A 240 3.18 11.31 24.84
CA THR A 240 2.63 9.97 24.57
C THR A 240 1.66 10.00 23.40
N ILE A 241 1.39 8.82 22.83
CA ILE A 241 0.47 8.69 21.69
C ILE A 241 -0.96 9.12 22.02
N ASN A 242 -1.41 8.95 23.28
CA ASN A 242 -2.75 9.34 23.71
C ASN A 242 -2.99 10.87 23.66
N GLU A 243 -1.91 11.65 23.55
CA GLU A 243 -1.96 13.11 23.48
C GLU A 243 -1.85 13.63 22.04
N ILE A 244 -1.77 12.74 21.04
CA ILE A 244 -1.45 13.12 19.66
C ILE A 244 -2.55 13.95 18.99
N ASN A 245 -3.78 13.90 19.50
CA ASN A 245 -4.89 14.75 19.07
C ASN A 245 -4.61 16.26 19.28
N ARG A 246 -3.66 16.63 20.15
CA ARG A 246 -3.20 18.02 20.30
C ARG A 246 -2.45 18.51 19.06
N TYR A 247 -1.76 17.62 18.34
CA TYR A 247 -0.95 17.98 17.17
C TYR A 247 -1.75 18.73 16.11
N PRO A 248 -2.81 18.15 15.49
CA PRO A 248 -3.50 18.83 14.40
C PRO A 248 -4.20 20.11 14.89
N ARG A 249 -4.70 20.13 16.13
CA ARG A 249 -5.31 21.34 16.75
C ARG A 249 -4.30 22.48 16.87
N MET A 250 -3.15 22.21 17.46
CA MET A 250 -2.12 23.22 17.68
C MET A 250 -1.51 23.69 16.37
N ARG A 251 -1.22 22.76 15.45
CA ARG A 251 -0.62 23.13 14.16
C ARG A 251 -1.53 24.01 13.32
N LEU A 252 -2.82 23.70 13.23
CA LEU A 252 -3.76 24.52 12.48
C LEU A 252 -3.96 25.91 13.11
N ARG A 253 -3.87 26.01 14.43
CA ARG A 253 -3.88 27.30 15.13
C ARG A 253 -2.68 28.16 14.74
N GLU A 254 -1.47 27.59 14.75
CA GLU A 254 -0.25 28.31 14.34
C GLU A 254 -0.32 28.79 12.88
N ILE A 255 -0.84 27.94 11.99
CA ILE A 255 -1.05 28.30 10.58
C ILE A 255 -2.00 29.48 10.46
N GLY A 256 -3.11 29.47 11.20
CA GLY A 256 -4.09 30.56 11.21
C GLY A 256 -3.58 31.86 11.80
N GLU A 257 -2.68 31.80 12.79
CA GLU A 257 -2.05 32.99 13.41
C GLU A 257 -1.01 33.64 12.48
N ARG A 258 -0.31 32.86 11.65
CA ARG A 258 0.67 33.36 10.65
C ARG A 258 0.04 33.96 9.40
N ALA A 259 -1.23 33.65 9.12
CA ALA A 259 -1.96 34.15 7.95
C ALA A 259 -2.67 35.50 8.19
N LYS A 260 -2.61 36.01 9.43
CA LYS A 260 -3.08 37.34 9.82
C LYS A 260 -1.92 38.33 9.83
#